data_AF-A0A7X8GRP5-F1
#
_entry.id   AF-A0A7X8GRP5-F1
#
_cell.length_a   1.000
_cell.length_b   1.000
_cell.length_c   1.000
_cell.angle_alpha   90.00
_cell.angle_beta   90.00
_cell.angle_gamma   90.00
#
_symmetry.space_group_name_H-M   'P 1'
#
loop_
_entity.id
_entity.type
_entity.pdbx_description
1 polymer ?
#
loop_
_entity_poly.entity_id
_entity_poly.type
_entity_poly.pdbx_seq_one_letter_code
_entity_poly.pdbx_strand_id
1 'polypeptide(L)'
;MRKITIALAAAAIMLAAAPAFAQPVGTWTGAGEGWCPYPIPTPSSAPMYPWQEWKGRFEPNPDEIGYVFYGDWYDASGNHGTFRGKALLGTPEEIACQGTWTWWNEKVDPPQVYKMGTFNMLFRRDGSSCHGEWKATNDDALYHGYMKGYWVEP
;
A
#
# COMPACT_ATOMS: atom_id res chain seq x y z
N MET A 1 -8.59 44.94 17.32
CA MET A 1 -8.88 43.79 18.22
C MET A 1 -9.13 42.55 17.39
N ARG A 2 -8.58 41.44 17.85
CA ARG A 2 -8.27 40.17 17.16
C ARG A 2 -9.51 39.49 16.56
N LYS A 3 -9.47 39.19 15.25
CA LYS A 3 -10.45 38.33 14.53
C LYS A 3 -9.75 37.22 13.74
N ILE A 4 -8.72 36.58 14.30
CA ILE A 4 -8.09 35.41 13.65
C ILE A 4 -7.58 34.48 14.74
N THR A 5 -8.47 33.70 15.37
CA THR A 5 -8.03 32.59 16.25
C THR A 5 -9.05 31.47 16.40
N ILE A 6 -10.18 31.51 15.68
CA ILE A 6 -11.23 30.49 15.82
C ILE A 6 -11.13 29.39 14.75
N ALA A 7 -10.58 29.70 13.56
CA ALA A 7 -10.41 28.71 12.49
C ALA A 7 -9.36 27.62 12.80
N LEU A 8 -8.25 27.98 13.47
CA LEU A 8 -7.23 27.00 13.88
C LEU A 8 -7.73 26.09 15.02
N ALA A 9 -8.53 26.62 15.94
CA ALA A 9 -9.12 25.84 17.01
C ALA A 9 -10.18 24.86 16.49
N ALA A 10 -10.99 25.26 15.50
CA ALA A 10 -11.97 24.37 14.88
C ALA A 10 -11.31 23.22 14.09
N ALA A 11 -10.20 23.48 13.40
CA ALA A 11 -9.44 22.42 12.71
C ALA A 11 -8.77 21.45 13.71
N ALA A 12 -8.23 21.95 14.82
CA ALA A 12 -7.64 21.10 15.87
C ALA A 12 -8.70 20.30 16.64
N ILE A 13 -9.89 20.86 16.87
CA ILE A 13 -11.00 20.18 17.57
C ILE A 13 -11.67 19.14 16.67
N MET A 14 -11.74 19.37 15.35
CA MET A 14 -12.21 18.36 14.39
C MET A 14 -11.24 17.18 14.24
N LEU A 15 -9.94 17.38 14.49
CA LEU A 15 -8.95 16.30 14.56
C LEU A 15 -9.04 15.51 15.88
N ALA A 16 -9.52 16.15 16.96
CA ALA A 16 -9.64 15.56 18.29
C ALA A 16 -11.00 14.87 18.57
N ALA A 17 -11.99 15.04 17.69
CA ALA A 17 -13.36 14.56 17.91
C ALA A 17 -13.92 13.75 16.73
N ALA A 18 -13.06 13.21 15.85
CA ALA A 18 -13.48 12.05 15.06
C ALA A 18 -13.78 10.93 16.07
N PRO A 19 -15.02 10.45 16.20
CA PRO A 19 -15.28 9.30 17.05
C PRO A 19 -14.31 8.20 16.63
N ALA A 20 -13.79 7.49 17.62
CA ALA A 20 -12.96 6.30 17.51
C ALA A 20 -13.70 5.14 16.81
N PHE A 21 -14.30 5.38 15.64
CA PHE A 21 -14.29 4.38 14.59
C PHE A 21 -12.83 4.08 14.40
N ALA A 22 -12.42 2.86 14.75
CA ALA A 22 -11.12 2.32 14.41
C ALA A 22 -10.83 2.77 12.98
N GLN A 23 -9.89 3.69 12.83
CA GLN A 23 -9.35 3.97 11.51
C GLN A 23 -8.37 2.81 11.28
N PRO A 24 -8.22 2.31 10.06
CA PRO A 24 -7.35 1.17 9.77
C PRO A 24 -5.86 1.55 9.92
N VAL A 25 -5.52 2.54 10.74
CA VAL A 25 -4.16 2.96 11.08
C VAL A 25 -3.47 1.84 11.84
N GLY A 26 -2.21 1.60 11.51
CA GLY A 26 -1.40 0.56 12.14
C GLY A 26 -0.89 -0.47 11.12
N THR A 27 -0.51 -1.63 11.63
CA THR A 27 0.16 -2.69 10.86
C THR A 27 -0.86 -3.64 10.25
N TRP A 28 -0.72 -3.89 8.95
CA TRP A 28 -1.46 -4.86 8.17
C TRP A 28 -0.54 -5.95 7.65
N THR A 29 -1.05 -7.16 7.52
CA THR A 29 -0.35 -8.24 6.83
C THR A 29 -1.31 -9.01 5.94
N GLY A 30 -0.77 -9.69 4.94
CA GLY A 30 -1.58 -10.50 4.07
C GLY A 30 -0.78 -11.32 3.09
N ALA A 31 -1.53 -11.86 2.14
CA ALA A 31 -1.04 -12.72 1.08
C ALA A 31 -1.75 -12.38 -0.23
N GLY A 32 -1.15 -12.80 -1.32
CA GLY A 32 -1.61 -12.53 -2.66
C GLY A 32 -1.26 -13.64 -3.62
N GLU A 33 -1.78 -13.49 -4.82
CA GLU A 33 -1.63 -14.43 -5.93
C GLU A 33 -1.24 -13.67 -7.20
N GLY A 34 -0.83 -14.42 -8.22
CA GLY A 34 -0.39 -13.90 -9.50
C GLY A 34 1.12 -14.00 -9.67
N TRP A 35 1.59 -13.68 -10.87
CA TRP A 35 3.00 -13.76 -11.22
C TRP A 35 3.33 -12.74 -12.31
N CYS A 36 4.59 -12.33 -12.39
CA CYS A 36 5.09 -11.52 -13.49
C CYS A 36 6.54 -11.87 -13.82
N PRO A 37 7.01 -11.62 -15.05
CA PRO A 37 8.42 -11.76 -15.37
C PRO A 37 9.23 -10.63 -14.71
N TYR A 38 10.54 -10.84 -14.63
CA TYR A 38 11.49 -9.82 -14.22
C TYR A 38 11.51 -8.66 -15.23
N PRO A 39 11.79 -7.42 -14.77
CA PRO A 39 11.91 -6.27 -15.66
C PRO A 39 13.16 -6.41 -16.54
N ILE A 40 13.03 -5.99 -17.80
CA ILE A 40 14.15 -5.92 -18.75
C ILE A 40 15.19 -4.92 -18.20
N PRO A 41 16.51 -5.22 -18.28
CA PRO A 41 17.14 -6.33 -18.98
C PRO A 41 17.40 -7.58 -18.12
N THR A 42 16.83 -7.69 -16.92
CA THR A 42 17.15 -8.78 -15.98
C THR A 42 16.73 -10.13 -16.56
N PRO A 43 17.67 -11.00 -16.99
CA PRO A 43 17.32 -12.26 -17.61
C PRO A 43 17.01 -13.28 -16.51
N SER A 44 15.80 -13.81 -16.50
CA SER A 44 15.43 -14.97 -15.69
C SER A 44 14.35 -15.76 -16.40
N SER A 45 14.49 -17.09 -16.39
CA SER A 45 13.48 -18.03 -16.89
C SER A 45 12.40 -18.33 -15.85
N ALA A 46 12.63 -17.99 -14.58
CA ALA A 46 11.65 -18.15 -13.52
C ALA A 46 10.81 -16.87 -13.38
N PRO A 47 9.50 -16.97 -13.14
CA PRO A 47 8.68 -15.82 -12.82
C PRO A 47 8.90 -15.37 -11.36
N MET A 48 8.56 -14.12 -11.07
CA MET A 48 8.36 -13.63 -9.71
C MET A 48 6.90 -13.83 -9.30
N TYR A 49 6.65 -13.95 -7.99
CA TYR A 49 5.29 -14.05 -7.43
C TYR A 49 5.03 -12.90 -6.46
N PRO A 50 4.82 -11.66 -6.97
CA PRO A 50 4.64 -10.49 -6.13
C PRO A 50 3.53 -10.68 -5.11
N TRP A 51 3.72 -10.10 -3.92
CA TRP A 51 2.71 -10.08 -2.85
C TRP A 51 2.29 -11.45 -2.30
N GLN A 52 3.02 -12.53 -2.58
CA GLN A 52 2.74 -13.85 -2.00
C GLN A 52 2.63 -13.75 -0.47
N GLU A 53 3.54 -12.99 0.15
CA GLU A 53 3.42 -12.46 1.51
C GLU A 53 3.67 -10.95 1.49
N TRP A 54 2.99 -10.20 2.36
CA TRP A 54 3.25 -8.77 2.51
C TRP A 54 2.96 -8.26 3.92
N LYS A 55 3.66 -7.19 4.29
CA LYS A 55 3.45 -6.43 5.53
C LYS A 55 3.43 -4.95 5.20
N GLY A 56 2.36 -4.28 5.61
CA GLY A 56 2.14 -2.86 5.36
C GLY A 56 1.82 -2.09 6.63
N ARG A 57 1.97 -0.77 6.55
CA ARG A 57 1.58 0.18 7.57
C ARG A 57 0.69 1.24 6.94
N PHE A 58 -0.42 1.50 7.62
CA PHE A 58 -1.38 2.53 7.25
C PHE A 58 -1.28 3.64 8.28
N GLU A 59 -1.09 4.89 7.85
CA GLU A 59 -0.96 6.01 8.78
C GLU A 59 -1.41 7.35 8.17
N PRO A 60 -1.75 8.35 9.00
CA PRO A 60 -2.04 9.69 8.50
C PRO A 60 -0.86 10.24 7.70
N ASN A 61 -1.15 10.84 6.55
CA ASN A 61 -0.11 11.51 5.77
C ASN A 61 0.19 12.89 6.41
N PRO A 62 1.45 13.20 6.81
CA PRO A 62 1.78 14.48 7.43
C PRO A 62 1.69 15.66 6.47
N ASP A 63 1.84 15.43 5.16
CA ASP A 63 1.94 16.50 4.15
C ASP A 63 0.62 16.80 3.44
N GLU A 64 -0.36 15.90 3.55
CA GLU A 64 -1.64 15.98 2.83
C GLU A 64 -2.80 15.46 3.68
N ILE A 65 -4.00 15.98 3.45
CA ILE A 65 -5.21 15.41 4.04
C ILE A 65 -5.43 14.00 3.46
N GLY A 66 -5.37 12.99 4.33
CA GLY A 66 -5.61 11.60 3.98
C GLY A 66 -4.64 10.65 4.69
N TYR A 67 -4.50 9.46 4.13
CA TYR A 67 -3.61 8.43 4.67
C TYR A 67 -2.62 7.97 3.61
N VAL A 68 -1.54 7.37 4.07
CA VAL A 68 -0.60 6.62 3.25
C VAL A 68 -0.60 5.16 3.69
N PHE A 69 -0.51 4.27 2.71
CA PHE A 69 -0.26 2.85 2.94
C PHE A 69 1.04 2.46 2.27
N TYR A 70 1.96 1.87 3.00
CA TYR A 70 3.27 1.47 2.48
C TYR A 70 3.81 0.24 3.20
N GLY A 71 4.78 -0.42 2.61
CA GLY A 71 5.41 -1.59 3.21
C GLY A 71 6.18 -2.42 2.20
N ASP A 72 6.33 -3.69 2.54
CA ASP A 72 7.18 -4.64 1.83
C ASP A 72 6.38 -5.88 1.43
N TRP A 73 6.74 -6.46 0.28
CA TRP A 73 6.24 -7.75 -0.19
C TRP A 73 7.39 -8.73 -0.39
N TYR A 74 7.07 -10.02 -0.27
CA TYR A 74 8.01 -11.12 -0.37
C TYR A 74 7.39 -12.27 -1.15
N ASP A 75 8.24 -13.06 -1.81
CA ASP A 75 7.87 -14.34 -2.38
C ASP A 75 8.75 -15.49 -1.87
N ALA A 76 8.29 -16.73 -2.08
CA ALA A 76 8.98 -17.92 -1.60
C ALA A 76 10.35 -18.17 -2.28
N SER A 77 10.63 -17.48 -3.39
CA SER A 77 11.91 -17.54 -4.09
C SER A 77 12.90 -16.49 -3.58
N GLY A 78 12.53 -15.70 -2.56
CA GLY A 78 13.34 -14.64 -1.98
C GLY A 78 13.30 -13.33 -2.76
N ASN A 79 12.41 -13.18 -3.75
CA ASN A 79 12.19 -11.87 -4.36
C ASN A 79 11.39 -10.99 -3.40
N HIS A 80 11.72 -9.71 -3.38
CA HIS A 80 11.03 -8.74 -2.55
C HIS A 80 11.08 -7.34 -3.16
N GLY A 81 10.31 -6.45 -2.55
CA GLY A 81 10.38 -5.03 -2.82
C GLY A 81 9.34 -4.28 -1.99
N THR A 82 9.16 -3.01 -2.32
CA THR A 82 8.31 -2.12 -1.53
C THR A 82 7.09 -1.66 -2.30
N PHE A 83 6.06 -1.26 -1.58
CA PHE A 83 4.89 -0.60 -2.12
C PHE A 83 4.57 0.68 -1.35
N ARG A 84 3.97 1.65 -2.05
CA ARG A 84 3.47 2.88 -1.44
C ARG A 84 2.28 3.41 -2.23
N GLY A 85 1.21 3.74 -1.52
CA GLY A 85 -0.03 4.25 -2.09
C GLY A 85 -0.67 5.33 -1.25
N LYS A 86 -1.41 6.21 -1.92
CA LYS A 86 -2.27 7.21 -1.29
C LYS A 86 -3.61 6.57 -1.00
N ALA A 87 -4.10 6.78 0.21
CA ALA A 87 -5.41 6.33 0.63
C ALA A 87 -6.38 7.51 0.73
N LEU A 88 -7.50 7.37 0.03
CA LEU A 88 -8.62 8.30 0.00
C LEU A 88 -9.81 7.65 0.69
N LEU A 89 -10.54 8.43 1.49
CA LEU A 89 -11.80 7.99 2.07
C LEU A 89 -12.77 7.65 0.94
N GLY A 90 -13.18 6.38 0.83
CA GLY A 90 -14.09 5.90 -0.19
C GLY A 90 -15.53 6.01 0.28
N THR A 91 -15.87 5.24 1.31
CA THR A 91 -17.21 5.18 1.92
C THR A 91 -17.11 5.30 3.44
N PRO A 92 -18.23 5.42 4.17
CA PRO A 92 -18.20 5.36 5.64
C PRO A 92 -17.59 4.08 6.19
N GLU A 93 -17.61 2.98 5.44
CA GLU A 93 -17.13 1.65 5.83
C GLU A 93 -15.74 1.31 5.27
N GLU A 94 -15.32 1.93 4.16
CA GLU A 94 -14.12 1.52 3.41
C GLU A 94 -13.20 2.69 3.04
N ILE A 95 -11.89 2.42 3.05
CA ILE A 95 -10.85 3.32 2.54
C ILE A 95 -10.20 2.70 1.31
N ALA A 96 -10.18 3.45 0.21
CA ALA A 96 -9.54 3.03 -1.02
C ALA A 96 -8.09 3.52 -1.05
N CYS A 97 -7.16 2.65 -1.38
CA CYS A 97 -5.75 2.96 -1.57
C CYS A 97 -5.33 2.64 -3.00
N GLN A 98 -4.62 3.56 -3.63
CA GLN A 98 -3.99 3.35 -4.92
C GLN A 98 -2.51 3.74 -4.83
N GLY A 99 -1.65 2.91 -5.41
CA GLY A 99 -0.22 3.14 -5.34
C GLY A 99 0.59 2.41 -6.39
N THR A 100 1.89 2.39 -6.14
CA THR A 100 2.88 1.71 -6.97
C THR A 100 3.71 0.77 -6.12
N TRP A 101 4.25 -0.26 -6.77
CA TRP A 101 5.12 -1.23 -6.12
C TRP A 101 6.40 -1.44 -6.93
N THR A 102 7.42 -1.94 -6.24
CA THR A 102 8.78 -2.08 -6.74
C THR A 102 9.29 -3.50 -6.54
N TRP A 103 10.37 -3.85 -7.25
CA TRP A 103 11.16 -5.04 -7.01
C TRP A 103 12.63 -4.65 -6.83
N TRP A 104 13.31 -5.31 -5.91
CA TRP A 104 14.71 -5.05 -5.58
C TRP A 104 15.59 -6.14 -6.18
N ASN A 105 16.43 -5.75 -7.13
CA ASN A 105 17.48 -6.59 -7.68
C ASN A 105 18.73 -6.51 -6.80
N GLU A 106 18.83 -7.42 -5.83
CA GLU A 106 19.98 -7.52 -4.92
C GLU A 106 21.18 -8.26 -5.51
N LYS A 107 21.11 -8.69 -6.78
CA LYS A 107 22.24 -9.35 -7.47
C LYS A 107 23.35 -8.36 -7.86
N VAL A 108 23.14 -7.08 -7.64
CA VAL A 108 24.06 -5.98 -7.95
C VAL A 108 24.23 -5.09 -6.72
N ASP A 109 25.40 -4.48 -6.59
CA ASP A 109 25.76 -3.59 -5.47
C ASP A 109 26.04 -2.17 -5.99
N PRO A 110 25.27 -1.14 -5.58
CA PRO A 110 24.10 -1.22 -4.70
C PRO A 110 22.88 -1.89 -5.38
N PRO A 111 21.91 -2.41 -4.60
CA PRO A 111 20.70 -3.01 -5.15
C PRO A 111 19.98 -2.07 -6.10
N GLN A 112 19.56 -2.60 -7.26
CA GLN A 112 18.78 -1.84 -8.23
C GLN A 112 17.29 -1.96 -7.93
N VAL A 113 16.59 -0.84 -7.84
CA VAL A 113 15.14 -0.80 -7.57
C VAL A 113 14.38 -0.52 -8.86
N TYR A 114 13.49 -1.43 -9.22
CA TYR A 114 12.62 -1.31 -10.40
C TYR A 114 11.21 -0.96 -9.97
N LYS A 115 10.62 0.07 -10.58
CA LYS A 115 9.18 0.32 -10.47
C LYS A 115 8.44 -0.70 -11.33
N MET A 116 7.71 -1.59 -10.68
CA MET A 116 7.12 -2.76 -11.35
C MET A 116 5.69 -2.52 -11.79
N GLY A 117 4.93 -1.64 -11.13
CA GLY A 117 3.60 -1.28 -11.60
C GLY A 117 2.73 -0.63 -10.53
N THR A 118 1.43 -0.90 -10.58
CA THR A 118 0.41 -0.27 -9.75
C THR A 118 -0.35 -1.28 -8.91
N PHE A 119 -0.97 -0.81 -7.83
CA PHE A 119 -1.91 -1.59 -7.04
C PHE A 119 -3.10 -0.73 -6.62
N ASN A 120 -4.23 -1.38 -6.40
CA ASN A 120 -5.42 -0.82 -5.77
C ASN A 120 -5.87 -1.74 -4.64
N MET A 121 -6.24 -1.20 -3.49
CA MET A 121 -6.76 -1.95 -2.34
C MET A 121 -7.92 -1.22 -1.69
N LEU A 122 -8.88 -1.98 -1.17
CA LEU A 122 -9.97 -1.52 -0.31
C LEU A 122 -9.74 -2.08 1.10
N PHE A 123 -9.76 -1.19 2.09
CA PHE A 123 -9.61 -1.51 3.50
C PHE A 123 -10.93 -1.30 4.21
N ARG A 124 -11.41 -2.31 4.92
CA ARG A 124 -12.53 -2.12 5.85
C ARG A 124 -12.03 -1.32 7.04
N ARG A 125 -12.76 -0.27 7.40
CA ARG A 125 -12.38 0.63 8.51
C ARG A 125 -12.39 -0.09 9.85
N ASP A 126 -13.26 -1.08 10.03
CA ASP A 126 -13.28 -1.95 11.21
C ASP A 126 -12.01 -2.81 11.39
N GLY A 127 -11.05 -2.75 10.46
CA GLY A 127 -9.79 -3.51 10.53
C GLY A 127 -9.93 -5.00 10.19
N SER A 128 -11.14 -5.46 9.87
CA SER A 128 -11.41 -6.89 9.70
C SER A 128 -10.76 -7.49 8.46
N SER A 129 -10.67 -6.72 7.37
CA SER A 129 -10.00 -7.18 6.15
C SER A 129 -9.65 -6.04 5.19
N CYS A 130 -8.72 -6.34 4.30
CA CYS A 130 -8.49 -5.60 3.08
C CYS A 130 -8.36 -6.56 1.90
N HIS A 131 -8.67 -6.08 0.70
CA HIS A 131 -8.52 -6.83 -0.54
C HIS A 131 -8.18 -5.89 -1.69
N GLY A 132 -7.55 -6.40 -2.73
CA GLY A 132 -7.15 -5.58 -3.85
C GLY A 132 -6.55 -6.35 -5.01
N GLU A 133 -6.06 -5.59 -5.98
CA GLU A 133 -5.40 -6.08 -7.18
C GLU A 133 -4.10 -5.33 -7.44
N TRP A 134 -3.11 -6.02 -7.99
CA TRP A 134 -1.88 -5.41 -8.49
C TRP A 134 -1.75 -5.69 -9.99
N LYS A 135 -1.03 -4.81 -10.68
CA LYS A 135 -0.72 -4.90 -12.11
C LYS A 135 0.76 -4.60 -12.31
N ALA A 136 1.46 -5.40 -13.10
CA ALA A 136 2.80 -5.08 -13.55
C ALA A 136 2.75 -4.24 -14.83
N THR A 137 3.67 -3.31 -14.98
CA THR A 137 3.86 -2.48 -16.17
C THR A 137 5.00 -3.09 -16.98
N ASN A 138 4.70 -4.15 -17.73
CA ASN A 138 5.63 -4.74 -18.69
C ASN A 138 5.00 -4.69 -20.09
N ASP A 139 5.80 -4.28 -21.08
CA ASP A 139 5.45 -4.05 -22.49
C ASP A 139 4.38 -5.02 -23.03
N ASP A 140 3.14 -4.52 -23.12
CA ASP A 140 1.96 -5.12 -23.75
C ASP A 140 1.35 -6.41 -23.13
N ALA A 141 1.88 -6.92 -22.01
CA ALA A 141 1.31 -8.08 -21.31
C ALA A 141 0.68 -7.70 -19.96
N LEU A 142 -0.62 -8.02 -19.80
CA LEU A 142 -1.40 -7.74 -18.58
C LEU A 142 -1.11 -8.76 -17.47
N TYR A 143 0.07 -8.68 -16.84
CA TYR A 143 0.35 -9.42 -15.61
C TYR A 143 -0.35 -8.74 -14.44
N HIS A 144 -1.16 -9.50 -13.71
CA HIS A 144 -1.93 -9.01 -12.59
C HIS A 144 -2.15 -10.10 -11.57
N GLY A 145 -2.63 -9.71 -10.40
CA GLY A 145 -2.94 -10.61 -9.32
C GLY A 145 -3.79 -9.94 -8.25
N TYR A 146 -4.12 -10.72 -7.24
CA TYR A 146 -4.99 -10.29 -6.14
C TYR A 146 -4.23 -10.29 -4.83
N MET A 147 -4.64 -9.44 -3.89
CA MET A 147 -4.11 -9.37 -2.54
C MET A 147 -5.27 -9.37 -1.55
N LYS A 148 -5.06 -9.96 -0.39
CA LYS A 148 -5.94 -9.87 0.77
C LYS A 148 -5.11 -9.78 2.05
N GLY A 149 -5.65 -9.16 3.08
CA GLY A 149 -4.98 -9.04 4.36
C GLY A 149 -5.91 -8.64 5.49
N TYR A 150 -5.33 -8.49 6.67
CA TYR A 150 -6.03 -8.12 7.89
C TYR A 150 -5.12 -7.28 8.80
N TRP A 151 -5.75 -6.55 9.71
CA TRP A 151 -5.08 -5.69 10.67
C TRP A 151 -4.48 -6.52 11.83
N VAL A 152 -3.22 -6.28 12.16
CA VAL A 152 -2.47 -7.04 13.18
C VAL A 152 -2.27 -6.22 14.44
N GLU A 153 -1.94 -4.93 14.29
CA GLU A 153 -1.63 -4.03 15.40
C GLU A 153 -2.16 -2.61 15.11
N PRO A 154 -2.91 -1.99 16.04
CA PRO A 154 -3.27 -0.58 15.96
C PRO A 154 -2.09 0.39 16.12
#